data_AF-A0A0G1TJG7-F1
#
_entry.id   AF-A0A0G1TJG7-F1
#
_cell.length_a   1.000
_cell.length_b   1.000
_cell.length_c   1.000
_cell.angle_alpha   90.00
_cell.angle_beta   90.00
_cell.angle_gamma   90.00
#
_symmetry.space_group_name_H-M   'P 1'
#
loop_
_entity.id
_entity.type
_entity.pdbx_description
1 polymer ?
#
loop_
_entity_poly.entity_id
_entity_poly.type
_entity_poly.pdbx_seq_one_letter_code
_entity_poly.pdbx_strand_id
1 'polypeptide(L)'
;MIKGASAPSDELVGLLKDELNVKEITWEPGGELGVEFDLNINDELRQEGWARELIRQIQDLRKEAGYGFADRIAARWQSDDPAVLTMLARWGESVKSNSGLSDLGKSDDQADLKIFRDLEIGDNKKIWLGLAN
;
A
#
# COMPACT_ATOMS: atom_id res chain seq x y z
N MET A 1 -19.06 10.53 8.60
CA MET A 1 -19.86 10.82 9.81
C MET A 1 -20.99 9.81 9.94
N ILE A 2 -21.24 9.26 11.13
CA ILE A 2 -22.38 8.38 11.41
C ILE A 2 -23.35 9.05 12.39
N LYS A 3 -24.65 9.10 12.05
CA LYS A 3 -25.70 9.76 12.86
C LYS A 3 -26.61 8.75 13.56
N GLY A 4 -27.02 8.99 14.80
CA GLY A 4 -28.24 8.37 15.36
C GLY A 4 -28.13 7.20 16.35
N ALA A 5 -26.95 6.66 16.69
CA ALA A 5 -26.81 5.71 17.80
C ALA A 5 -25.98 6.30 18.97
N SER A 6 -25.87 5.60 20.10
CA SER A 6 -24.85 5.91 21.10
C SER A 6 -23.46 5.73 20.50
N ALA A 7 -22.48 6.54 20.91
CA ALA A 7 -21.10 6.38 20.44
C ALA A 7 -20.63 4.92 20.67
N PRO A 8 -20.11 4.24 19.64
CA PRO A 8 -19.58 2.88 19.78
C PRO A 8 -18.36 2.84 20.69
N SER A 9 -18.03 1.67 21.24
CA SER A 9 -16.79 1.49 22.01
C SER A 9 -15.56 1.73 21.14
N ASP A 10 -14.44 2.15 21.74
CA ASP A 10 -13.18 2.35 21.02
C ASP A 10 -12.70 1.07 20.30
N GLU A 11 -13.00 -0.11 20.86
CA GLU A 11 -12.74 -1.41 20.24
C GLU A 11 -13.52 -1.58 18.93
N LEU A 12 -14.82 -1.26 18.92
CA LEU A 12 -15.64 -1.34 17.71
C LEU A 12 -15.23 -0.29 16.69
N VAL A 13 -14.84 0.92 17.14
CA VAL A 13 -14.27 1.95 16.26
C VAL A 13 -12.98 1.46 15.60
N GLY A 14 -12.09 0.83 16.37
CA GLY A 14 -10.86 0.22 15.85
C GLY A 14 -11.15 -0.82 14.77
N LEU A 15 -12.04 -1.77 15.07
CA LEU A 15 -12.45 -2.80 14.11
C LEU A 15 -13.04 -2.19 12.82
N LEU A 16 -13.89 -1.18 12.93
CA LEU A 16 -14.48 -0.51 11.77
C LEU A 16 -13.43 0.23 10.93
N LYS A 17 -12.42 0.85 11.56
CA LYS A 17 -11.34 1.50 10.84
C LYS A 17 -10.53 0.51 10.00
N ASP A 18 -10.26 -0.67 10.56
CA ASP A 18 -9.51 -1.72 9.88
C ASP A 18 -10.32 -2.31 8.71
N GLU A 19 -11.59 -2.65 8.92
CA GLU A 19 -12.46 -3.23 7.88
C GLU A 19 -12.76 -2.25 6.74
N LEU A 20 -13.04 -0.98 7.07
CA LEU A 20 -13.37 0.04 6.07
C LEU A 20 -12.14 0.77 5.52
N ASN A 21 -10.94 0.50 6.05
CA ASN A 21 -9.69 1.21 5.71
C ASN A 21 -9.80 2.74 5.83
N VAL A 22 -10.42 3.23 6.91
CA VAL A 22 -10.61 4.68 7.17
C VAL A 22 -9.72 5.18 8.29
N LYS A 23 -9.22 6.42 8.19
CA LYS A 23 -8.32 7.01 9.21
C LYS A 23 -9.07 7.50 10.44
N GLU A 24 -10.24 8.07 10.24
CA GLU A 24 -11.03 8.71 11.28
C GLU A 24 -12.52 8.36 11.14
N ILE A 25 -13.19 8.17 12.27
CA ILE A 25 -14.64 7.96 12.35
C ILE A 25 -15.18 8.97 13.36
N THR A 26 -16.12 9.80 12.91
CA THR A 26 -16.81 10.79 13.75
C THR A 26 -18.29 10.41 13.92
N TRP A 27 -18.81 10.62 15.12
CA TRP A 27 -20.17 10.22 15.51
C TRP A 27 -21.00 11.41 16.00
N GLU A 28 -22.23 11.53 15.49
CA GLU A 28 -23.19 12.56 15.90
C GLU A 28 -24.45 11.94 16.52
N PRO A 29 -24.75 12.22 17.81
CA PRO A 29 -25.98 11.78 18.44
C PRO A 29 -27.23 12.47 17.84
N GLY A 30 -28.33 11.72 17.66
CA GLY A 30 -29.67 12.30 17.45
C GLY A 30 -30.14 12.55 16.01
N GLY A 31 -29.51 11.95 14.99
CA GLY A 31 -29.99 11.97 13.59
C GLY A 31 -30.49 10.60 13.08
N GLU A 32 -30.95 10.53 11.82
CA GLU A 32 -31.19 9.26 11.12
C GLU A 32 -29.85 8.56 10.81
N LEU A 33 -29.83 7.22 10.83
CA LEU A 33 -28.62 6.45 10.51
C LEU A 33 -28.18 6.69 9.06
N GLY A 34 -27.01 7.31 8.89
CA GLY A 34 -26.40 7.58 7.60
C GLY A 34 -24.88 7.61 7.70
N VAL A 35 -24.20 7.34 6.57
CA VAL A 35 -22.73 7.37 6.45
C VAL A 35 -22.34 8.42 5.41
N GLU A 36 -21.37 9.26 5.76
CA GLU A 36 -20.77 10.24 4.85
C GLU A 36 -19.25 10.01 4.77
N PHE A 37 -18.72 9.97 3.53
CA PHE A 37 -17.29 9.84 3.23
C PHE A 37 -16.75 11.15 2.68
N ASP A 38 -15.64 11.62 3.25
CA ASP A 38 -14.82 12.64 2.61
C ASP A 38 -13.96 11.98 1.53
N LEU A 39 -14.21 12.33 0.27
CA LEU A 39 -13.52 11.78 -0.89
C LEU A 39 -12.34 12.67 -1.35
N ASN A 40 -11.98 13.70 -0.59
CA ASN A 40 -10.83 14.55 -0.90
C ASN A 40 -9.53 13.79 -0.64
N ILE A 41 -8.93 13.26 -1.70
CA ILE A 41 -7.61 12.61 -1.61
C ILE A 41 -6.52 13.68 -1.60
N ASN A 42 -5.84 13.82 -0.46
CA ASN A 42 -4.64 14.64 -0.35
C ASN A 42 -3.38 13.89 -0.85
N ASP A 43 -2.25 14.60 -0.98
CA ASP A 43 -1.01 14.02 -1.50
C ASP A 43 -0.48 12.84 -0.69
N GLU A 44 -0.67 12.87 0.64
CA GLU A 44 -0.24 11.78 1.51
C GLU A 44 -1.08 10.51 1.28
N LEU A 45 -2.40 10.66 1.20
CA LEU A 45 -3.32 9.56 0.91
C LEU A 45 -3.10 8.98 -0.49
N ARG A 46 -2.74 9.83 -1.48
CA ARG A 46 -2.31 9.37 -2.81
C ARG A 46 -1.09 8.48 -2.71
N GLN A 47 -0.02 8.95 -2.07
CA GLN A 47 1.22 8.20 -1.93
C GLN A 47 1.03 6.88 -1.15
N GLU A 48 0.21 6.89 -0.11
CA GLU A 48 -0.16 5.66 0.63
C GLU A 48 -0.91 4.68 -0.28
N GLY A 49 -1.84 5.17 -1.11
CA GLY A 49 -2.53 4.38 -2.12
C GLY A 49 -1.57 3.72 -3.12
N TRP A 50 -0.59 4.48 -3.62
CA TRP A 50 0.43 3.95 -4.53
C TRP A 50 1.34 2.92 -3.86
N ALA A 51 1.70 3.13 -2.59
CA ALA A 51 2.46 2.15 -1.81
C ALA A 51 1.69 0.84 -1.63
N ARG A 52 0.38 0.90 -1.34
CA ARG A 52 -0.50 -0.28 -1.28
C ARG A 52 -0.58 -1.01 -2.61
N GLU A 53 -0.67 -0.28 -3.71
CA GLU A 53 -0.65 -0.88 -5.03
C GLU A 53 0.69 -1.58 -5.31
N LEU A 54 1.81 -0.95 -4.98
CA LEU A 54 3.14 -1.56 -5.14
C LEU A 54 3.28 -2.83 -4.30
N ILE A 55 2.78 -2.85 -3.05
CA ILE A 55 2.73 -4.06 -2.22
C ILE A 55 2.00 -5.19 -2.94
N ARG A 56 0.82 -4.89 -3.50
CA ARG A 56 0.02 -5.87 -4.26
C ARG A 56 0.79 -6.41 -5.47
N GLN A 57 1.42 -5.52 -6.25
CA GLN A 57 2.22 -5.92 -7.41
C GLN A 57 3.40 -6.81 -7.02
N ILE A 58 4.12 -6.49 -5.94
CA ILE A 58 5.20 -7.34 -5.42
C ILE A 58 4.66 -8.72 -5.05
N GLN A 59 3.54 -8.79 -4.31
CA GLN A 59 2.94 -10.06 -3.91
C GLN A 59 2.47 -10.89 -5.12
N ASP A 60 1.96 -10.25 -6.17
CA ASP A 60 1.54 -10.93 -7.38
C ASP A 60 2.75 -11.47 -8.17
N LEU A 61 3.82 -10.68 -8.30
CA LEU A 61 5.10 -11.16 -8.86
C LEU A 61 5.68 -12.31 -8.03
N ARG A 62 5.52 -12.29 -6.70
CA ARG A 62 5.96 -13.40 -5.85
C ARG A 62 5.26 -14.70 -6.21
N LYS A 63 3.94 -14.65 -6.41
CA LYS A 63 3.12 -15.81 -6.80
C LYS A 63 3.50 -16.28 -8.20
N GLU A 64 3.67 -15.35 -9.15
CA GLU A 64 4.04 -15.67 -10.54
C GLU A 64 5.42 -16.35 -10.62
N ALA A 65 6.38 -15.88 -9.84
CA ALA A 65 7.70 -16.51 -9.71
C ALA A 65 7.69 -17.81 -8.90
N GLY A 66 6.54 -18.23 -8.33
CA GLY A 66 6.41 -19.46 -7.56
C GLY A 66 7.19 -19.46 -6.25
N TYR A 67 7.37 -18.29 -5.62
CA TYR A 67 8.01 -18.22 -4.31
C TYR A 67 7.08 -18.72 -3.20
N GLY A 68 7.65 -19.46 -2.25
CA GLY A 68 7.00 -19.90 -1.03
C GLY A 68 6.99 -18.84 0.08
N PHE A 69 6.30 -19.17 1.16
CA PHE A 69 6.22 -18.31 2.35
C PHE A 69 7.58 -18.18 3.08
N ALA A 70 8.42 -19.23 3.04
CA ALA A 70 9.71 -19.25 3.72
C ALA A 70 10.85 -18.61 2.93
N ASP A 71 10.61 -18.22 1.67
CA ASP A 71 11.65 -17.67 0.79
C ASP A 71 12.03 -16.24 1.22
N ARG A 72 13.33 -15.94 1.22
CA ARG A 72 13.87 -14.64 1.61
C ARG A 72 14.10 -13.75 0.40
N ILE A 73 13.02 -13.16 -0.09
CA ILE A 73 13.02 -12.46 -1.38
C ILE A 73 13.46 -11.01 -1.23
N ALA A 74 14.38 -10.57 -2.07
CA ALA A 74 14.75 -9.16 -2.23
C ALA A 74 14.04 -8.57 -3.45
N ALA A 75 13.63 -7.30 -3.37
CA ALA A 75 13.12 -6.55 -4.51
C ALA A 75 14.08 -5.43 -4.92
N ARG A 76 14.16 -5.22 -6.23
CA ARG A 76 14.91 -4.14 -6.88
C ARG A 76 13.95 -3.28 -7.68
N TRP A 77 14.07 -1.98 -7.54
CA TRP A 77 13.21 -1.04 -8.25
C TRP A 77 13.99 0.07 -8.93
N GLN A 78 13.44 0.60 -10.01
CA GLN A 78 13.93 1.79 -10.69
C GLN A 78 12.73 2.67 -11.04
N SER A 79 12.86 3.97 -10.81
CA SER A 79 11.99 4.98 -11.44
C SER A 79 12.74 6.30 -11.58
N ASP A 80 12.40 7.03 -12.64
CA ASP A 80 12.79 8.42 -12.86
C ASP A 80 11.71 9.41 -12.39
N ASP A 81 10.53 8.93 -11.98
CA ASP A 81 9.44 9.79 -11.50
C ASP A 81 9.72 10.26 -10.05
N PRO A 82 9.87 11.58 -9.80
CA PRO A 82 10.17 12.10 -8.45
C PRO A 82 9.09 11.75 -7.41
N ALA A 83 7.85 11.55 -7.84
CA ALA A 83 6.76 11.19 -6.95
C ALA A 83 6.91 9.75 -6.44
N VAL A 84 7.44 8.84 -7.27
CA VAL A 84 7.79 7.47 -6.85
C VAL A 84 8.95 7.50 -5.86
N LEU A 85 9.98 8.32 -6.11
CA LEU A 85 11.11 8.46 -5.18
C LEU A 85 10.64 8.96 -3.81
N THR A 86 9.75 9.96 -3.80
CA THR A 86 9.19 10.53 -2.57
C THR A 86 8.31 9.52 -1.83
N MET A 87 7.47 8.78 -2.57
CA MET A 87 6.63 7.72 -2.01
C MET A 87 7.49 6.63 -1.37
N LEU A 88 8.52 6.13 -2.06
CA LEU A 88 9.39 5.08 -1.53
C LEU A 88 10.28 5.55 -0.39
N ALA A 89 10.70 6.82 -0.38
CA ALA A 89 11.39 7.40 0.76
C ALA A 89 10.50 7.43 2.02
N ARG A 90 9.19 7.67 1.86
CA ARG A 90 8.25 7.75 2.98
C ARG A 90 7.68 6.40 3.40
N TRP A 91 7.35 5.54 2.45
CA TRP A 91 6.58 4.31 2.65
C TRP A 91 7.38 3.03 2.38
N GLY A 92 8.65 3.12 1.99
CA GLY A 92 9.48 1.97 1.59
C GLY A 92 9.57 0.86 2.65
N GLU A 93 9.65 1.21 3.93
CA GLU A 93 9.67 0.20 5.00
C GLU A 93 8.31 -0.52 5.13
N SER A 94 7.20 0.22 4.96
CA SER A 94 5.86 -0.38 4.92
C SER A 94 5.71 -1.30 3.70
N VAL A 95 6.21 -0.87 2.54
CA VAL A 95 6.22 -1.69 1.31
C VAL A 95 6.99 -2.99 1.54
N LYS A 96 8.21 -2.91 2.07
CA LYS A 96 9.06 -4.06 2.37
C LYS A 96 8.41 -5.03 3.35
N SER A 97 7.92 -4.52 4.49
CA SER A 97 7.31 -5.35 5.54
C SER A 97 6.03 -6.04 5.06
N ASN A 98 5.11 -5.28 4.48
CA ASN A 98 3.79 -5.79 4.10
C ASN A 98 3.80 -6.67 2.83
N SER A 99 4.85 -6.59 2.02
CA SER A 99 5.06 -7.50 0.89
C SER A 99 5.88 -8.75 1.25
N GLY A 100 6.40 -8.83 2.49
CA GLY A 100 7.19 -9.96 3.00
C GLY A 100 8.56 -10.08 2.34
N LEU A 101 9.20 -8.94 2.05
CA LEU A 101 10.54 -8.87 1.47
C LEU A 101 11.62 -8.86 2.56
N SER A 102 12.74 -9.50 2.27
CA SER A 102 13.97 -9.42 3.07
C SER A 102 14.69 -8.09 2.85
N ASP A 103 14.59 -7.52 1.64
CA ASP A 103 15.25 -6.30 1.23
C ASP A 103 14.49 -5.57 0.11
N LEU A 104 14.59 -4.25 0.06
CA LEU A 104 13.99 -3.38 -0.95
C LEU A 104 14.97 -2.25 -1.28
N GLY A 105 15.52 -2.24 -2.48
CA GLY A 105 16.57 -1.31 -2.87
C GLY A 105 16.42 -0.79 -4.30
N LYS A 106 16.94 0.42 -4.55
CA LYS A 106 17.01 0.97 -5.90
C LYS A 106 18.13 0.26 -6.67
N SER A 107 17.82 -0.31 -7.83
CA SER A 107 18.79 -0.91 -8.76
C SER A 107 18.12 -1.09 -10.12
N ASP A 108 18.89 -0.95 -11.19
CA ASP A 108 18.51 -1.31 -12.56
C ASP A 108 19.19 -2.60 -13.04
N ASP A 109 20.03 -3.21 -12.19
CA ASP A 109 20.67 -4.48 -12.48
C ASP A 109 19.63 -5.61 -12.56
N GLN A 110 19.68 -6.33 -13.67
CA GLN A 110 18.81 -7.48 -13.94
C GLN A 110 19.50 -8.81 -13.65
N ALA A 111 20.78 -8.79 -13.29
CA ALA A 111 21.50 -9.97 -12.86
C ALA A 111 20.80 -10.61 -11.65
N ASP A 112 20.72 -11.94 -11.67
CA ASP A 112 20.16 -12.76 -10.60
C ASP A 112 18.67 -12.51 -10.27
N LEU A 113 17.96 -11.76 -11.10
CA LEU A 113 16.51 -11.62 -10.99
C LEU A 113 15.80 -12.84 -11.57
N LYS A 114 14.84 -13.37 -10.80
CA LYS A 114 13.98 -14.47 -11.25
C LYS A 114 12.82 -13.98 -12.11
N ILE A 115 12.29 -12.80 -11.79
CA ILE A 115 11.21 -12.14 -12.53
C ILE A 115 11.39 -10.63 -12.43
N PHE A 116 11.08 -9.92 -13.51
CA PHE A 116 11.01 -8.46 -13.52
C PHE A 116 9.98 -7.96 -14.53
N ARG A 117 9.49 -6.75 -14.32
CA ARG A 117 8.50 -6.11 -15.19
C ARG A 117 8.49 -4.60 -15.01
N ASP A 118 8.18 -3.88 -16.10
CA ASP A 118 7.72 -2.51 -16.03
C ASP A 118 6.27 -2.45 -15.55
N LEU A 119 6.02 -1.64 -14.53
CA LEU A 119 4.72 -1.46 -13.91
C LEU A 119 4.32 0.01 -13.93
N GLU A 120 3.02 0.21 -13.79
CA GLU A 120 2.44 1.52 -13.52
C GLU A 120 1.68 1.43 -12.19
N ILE A 121 1.89 2.44 -11.34
CA ILE A 121 1.16 2.59 -10.08
C ILE A 121 0.46 3.95 -10.06
N GLY A 122 -0.72 4.01 -9.46
CA GLY A 122 -1.45 5.25 -9.25
C GLY A 122 -1.69 6.06 -10.53
N ASP A 123 -1.31 7.34 -10.49
CA ASP A 123 -1.47 8.31 -11.58
C ASP A 123 -0.47 8.06 -12.73
N ASN A 124 -0.48 6.85 -13.30
CA ASN A 124 0.40 6.34 -14.36
C ASN A 124 1.90 6.51 -14.05
N LYS A 125 2.27 6.29 -12.78
CA LYS A 125 3.64 6.40 -12.31
C LYS A 125 4.42 5.16 -12.70
N LYS A 126 5.37 5.32 -13.62
CA LYS A 126 6.19 4.22 -14.13
C LYS A 126 7.22 3.79 -13.10
N ILE A 127 7.27 2.50 -12.84
CA ILE A 127 8.25 1.88 -11.96
C ILE A 127 8.63 0.53 -12.56
N TRP A 128 9.92 0.30 -12.73
CA TRP A 128 10.44 -1.02 -13.02
C TRP A 128 10.67 -1.77 -11.70
N LEU A 129 10.29 -3.05 -11.65
CA LEU A 129 10.38 -3.88 -10.45
C LEU A 129 10.93 -5.27 -10.81
N GLY A 130 11.86 -5.75 -9.99
CA GLY A 130 12.48 -7.06 -10.10
C GLY A 130 12.55 -7.78 -8.76
N LEU A 131 12.41 -9.10 -8.77
CA LEU A 131 12.54 -9.96 -7.58
C LEU A 131 13.70 -10.94 -7.73
N ALA A 132 14.48 -11.08 -6.65
CA ALA A 132 15.55 -12.04 -6.47
C ALA A 132 15.39 -12.78 -5.14
N ASN A 133 16.07 -13.93 -5.00
CA ASN A 133 16.13 -14.71 -3.75
C ASN A 133 17.59 -14.97 -3.38
#